data_AF-A0AAD6DVT2-F1
#
_entry.id   AF-A0AAD6DVT2-F1
#
_cell.length_a   1.000
_cell.length_b   1.000
_cell.length_c   1.000
_cell.angle_alpha   90.00
_cell.angle_beta   90.00
_cell.angle_gamma   90.00
#
_symmetry.space_group_name_H-M   'P 1'
#
loop_
_entity.id
_entity.type
_entity.pdbx_description
1 polymer ?
#
loop_
_entity_poly.entity_id
_entity_poly.type
_entity_poly.pdbx_seq_one_letter_code
_entity_poly.pdbx_strand_id
1 'polypeptide(L)'
;MSSRNNWASVIAQLFTFIFCAQLAFSTTIAEPTPPNLQFLYTAYVECNENLMTEIAGPHGIRKSIPIVGGNFTGPRLSGKILDVGADWGLIDPRTNIFSADTRYNLRTDDGADIYIRTSGPKGPDGHLHLRLIFETASPKYYWMNNILAVGVLTSNIPTTKDISLLRIDAWNYVSDWNTTHFVNSSTTA
;
A
#
# COMPACT_ATOMS: atom_id res chain seq x y z
N MET A 1 -77.35 57.24 29.70
CA MET A 1 -77.17 58.70 29.50
C MET A 1 -75.84 59.10 30.13
N SER A 2 -74.99 59.82 29.38
CA SER A 2 -73.71 60.46 29.79
C SER A 2 -72.54 59.51 30.15
N SER A 3 -71.28 59.71 29.74
CA SER A 3 -70.64 60.55 28.72
C SER A 3 -69.17 60.10 28.53
N ARG A 4 -68.74 60.04 27.25
CA ARG A 4 -67.47 60.48 26.65
C ARG A 4 -66.10 60.36 27.37
N ASN A 5 -65.21 59.67 26.64
CA ASN A 5 -63.90 60.12 26.12
C ASN A 5 -62.58 59.84 26.89
N ASN A 6 -61.90 58.80 26.41
CA ASN A 6 -60.62 58.82 25.66
C ASN A 6 -59.46 59.69 26.19
N TRP A 7 -58.46 59.04 26.80
CA TRP A 7 -57.12 59.59 27.02
C TRP A 7 -56.10 58.65 26.38
N ALA A 8 -55.53 59.11 25.26
CA ALA A 8 -54.39 58.51 24.60
C ALA A 8 -53.14 59.37 24.91
N SER A 9 -52.04 58.72 25.30
CA SER A 9 -50.62 59.02 24.99
C SER A 9 -49.72 58.67 26.19
N VAL A 10 -48.95 57.58 26.15
CA VAL A 10 -47.57 57.41 25.58
C VAL A 10 -46.51 57.55 26.66
N ILE A 11 -45.72 56.49 26.90
CA ILE A 11 -44.25 56.52 27.07
C ILE A 11 -43.73 55.17 26.52
N ALA A 12 -42.98 55.24 25.42
CA ALA A 12 -42.31 54.11 24.77
C ALA A 12 -40.89 53.97 25.33
N GLN A 13 -40.48 52.77 25.73
CA GLN A 13 -39.10 52.47 26.14
C GLN A 13 -38.30 51.94 24.96
N LEU A 14 -37.21 52.63 24.63
CA LEU A 14 -36.20 52.23 23.65
C LEU A 14 -35.37 51.05 24.17
N PHE A 15 -35.25 49.98 23.38
CA PHE A 15 -34.17 49.00 23.50
C PHE A 15 -33.42 48.92 22.17
N THR A 16 -32.30 49.63 22.06
CA THR A 16 -31.39 49.53 20.92
C THR A 16 -30.50 48.31 21.13
N PHE A 17 -30.83 47.17 20.51
CA PHE A 17 -29.94 46.02 20.44
C PHE A 17 -28.84 46.28 19.41
N ILE A 18 -27.60 46.44 19.87
CA ILE A 18 -26.41 46.41 19.02
C ILE A 18 -26.19 44.94 18.61
N PHE A 19 -26.55 44.60 17.38
CA PHE A 19 -26.28 43.28 16.80
C PHE A 19 -24.84 43.27 16.29
N CYS A 20 -23.90 42.84 17.12
CA CYS A 20 -22.52 42.59 16.69
C CYS A 20 -22.53 41.28 15.89
N ALA A 21 -22.53 41.38 14.56
CA ALA A 21 -22.45 40.21 13.68
C ALA A 21 -21.07 39.56 13.85
N GLN A 22 -21.01 38.48 14.62
CA GLN A 22 -19.83 37.61 14.64
C GLN A 22 -19.73 36.91 13.28
N LEU A 23 -18.75 37.29 12.47
CA LEU A 23 -18.36 36.52 11.30
C LEU A 23 -17.77 35.20 11.80
N ALA A 24 -18.58 34.14 11.79
CA ALA A 24 -18.09 32.79 11.97
C ALA A 24 -17.27 32.42 10.72
N PHE A 25 -15.95 32.42 10.85
CA PHE A 25 -15.07 31.85 9.83
C PHE A 25 -15.19 30.33 9.91
N SER A 26 -16.02 29.74 9.04
CA SER A 26 -16.03 28.30 8.82
C SER A 26 -14.89 27.96 7.87
N THR A 27 -13.74 27.52 8.41
CA THR A 27 -12.72 26.89 7.59
C THR A 27 -13.17 25.46 7.31
N THR A 28 -13.80 25.22 6.16
CA THR A 28 -14.00 23.85 5.68
C THR A 28 -12.63 23.28 5.34
N ILE A 29 -12.13 22.39 6.19
CA ILE A 29 -10.95 21.58 5.89
C ILE A 29 -11.31 20.73 4.68
N ALA A 30 -10.60 20.93 3.56
CA ALA A 30 -10.82 20.14 2.35
C ALA A 30 -10.54 18.66 2.64
N GLU A 31 -11.39 17.78 2.11
CA GLU A 31 -11.14 16.34 2.21
C GLU A 31 -9.82 15.98 1.50
N PRO A 32 -9.01 15.10 2.09
CA PRO A 32 -7.76 14.68 1.46
C PRO A 32 -8.06 13.94 0.16
N THR A 33 -7.38 14.34 -0.92
CA THR A 33 -7.45 13.60 -2.19
C THR A 33 -6.61 12.32 -2.07
N PRO A 34 -7.17 11.14 -2.41
CA PRO A 34 -6.40 9.90 -2.40
C PRO A 34 -5.17 9.97 -3.33
N PRO A 35 -4.05 9.32 -2.97
CA PRO A 35 -2.91 9.21 -3.86
C PRO A 35 -3.26 8.33 -5.07
N ASN A 36 -2.66 8.63 -6.21
CA ASN A 36 -2.80 7.82 -7.42
C ASN A 36 -1.66 6.80 -7.50
N LEU A 37 -1.97 5.63 -8.08
CA LEU A 37 -1.01 4.55 -8.30
C LEU A 37 -0.62 4.44 -9.78
N GLN A 38 0.64 4.11 -10.04
CA GLN A 38 1.18 3.77 -11.34
C GLN A 38 1.65 2.31 -11.35
N PHE A 39 1.33 1.60 -12.43
CA PHE A 39 1.79 0.22 -12.62
C PHE A 39 3.32 0.14 -12.71
N LEU A 40 3.89 -0.79 -11.96
CA LEU A 40 5.33 -1.01 -11.84
C LEU A 40 5.77 -2.26 -12.62
N TYR A 41 5.24 -3.43 -12.27
CA TYR A 41 5.44 -4.70 -12.97
C TYR A 41 4.38 -5.73 -12.56
N THR A 42 4.26 -6.81 -13.34
CA THR A 42 3.63 -8.06 -12.91
C THR A 42 4.72 -9.10 -12.68
N ALA A 43 4.69 -9.80 -11.55
CA ALA A 43 5.55 -10.93 -11.25
C ALA A 43 4.75 -12.23 -11.21
N TYR A 44 5.34 -13.29 -11.75
CA TYR A 44 4.91 -14.66 -11.56
C TYR A 44 5.96 -15.34 -10.68
N VAL A 45 5.60 -15.62 -9.43
CA VAL A 45 6.48 -16.19 -8.40
C VAL A 45 6.24 -17.68 -8.30
N GLU A 46 7.31 -18.46 -8.39
CA GLU A 46 7.27 -19.91 -8.23
C GLU A 46 7.65 -20.27 -6.80
N CYS A 47 6.77 -21.04 -6.14
CA CYS A 47 6.92 -21.43 -4.75
C CYS A 47 6.79 -22.93 -4.58
N ASN A 48 7.66 -23.53 -3.77
CA ASN A 48 7.49 -24.92 -3.33
C ASN A 48 6.43 -25.02 -2.23
N GLU A 49 6.15 -26.26 -1.80
CA GLU A 49 5.28 -26.51 -0.66
C GLU A 49 5.80 -25.91 0.65
N ASN A 50 4.87 -25.71 1.59
CA ASN A 50 5.19 -25.27 2.94
C ASN A 50 6.02 -26.34 3.69
N LEU A 51 7.17 -25.96 4.22
CA LEU A 51 8.09 -26.86 4.91
C LEU A 51 7.84 -27.00 6.41
N MET A 52 7.00 -26.14 6.99
CA MET A 52 6.71 -26.13 8.44
C MET A 52 5.44 -26.91 8.75
N THR A 53 5.45 -27.69 9.84
CA THR A 53 4.22 -28.30 10.36
C THR A 53 3.24 -27.20 10.80
N GLU A 54 1.97 -27.36 10.43
CA GLU A 54 0.92 -26.36 10.66
C GLU A 54 0.36 -26.43 12.08
N ILE A 55 1.21 -26.11 13.06
CA ILE A 55 0.87 -26.07 14.48
C ILE A 55 0.82 -24.61 14.94
N ALA A 56 -0.18 -24.30 15.78
CA ALA A 56 -0.31 -22.97 16.36
C ALA A 56 0.84 -22.68 17.33
N GLY A 57 1.53 -21.55 17.12
CA GLY A 57 2.52 -20.99 18.03
C GLY A 57 2.07 -19.65 18.63
N PRO A 58 2.93 -18.99 19.44
CA PRO A 58 2.59 -17.73 20.12
C PRO A 58 2.16 -16.57 19.21
N HIS A 59 2.54 -16.62 17.93
CA HIS A 59 2.24 -15.59 16.94
C HIS A 59 1.29 -16.07 15.81
N GLY A 60 0.72 -17.26 15.95
CA GLY A 60 -0.11 -17.90 14.93
C GLY A 60 0.53 -19.16 14.34
N ILE A 61 -0.04 -19.67 13.26
CA ILE A 61 0.46 -20.87 12.56
C ILE A 61 1.49 -20.41 11.52
N ARG A 62 2.75 -20.79 11.71
CA ARG A 62 3.85 -20.40 10.82
C ARG A 62 3.83 -21.22 9.53
N LYS A 63 4.03 -20.53 8.41
CA LYS A 63 4.41 -21.13 7.13
C LYS A 63 5.88 -20.82 6.83
N SER A 64 6.52 -21.67 6.05
CA SER A 64 7.82 -21.39 5.42
C SER A 64 7.77 -21.97 4.02
N ILE A 65 7.51 -21.09 3.06
CA ILE A 65 7.21 -21.41 1.67
C ILE A 65 8.40 -20.95 0.83
N PRO A 66 9.27 -21.86 0.36
CA PRO A 66 10.44 -21.48 -0.43
C PRO A 66 10.03 -20.80 -1.72
N ILE A 67 10.71 -19.71 -2.07
CA ILE A 67 10.58 -19.03 -3.36
C ILE A 67 11.72 -19.53 -4.23
N VAL A 68 11.38 -20.25 -5.29
CA VAL A 68 12.34 -21.03 -6.10
C VAL A 68 12.57 -20.47 -7.49
N GLY A 69 11.90 -19.36 -7.82
CA GLY A 69 12.09 -18.69 -9.09
C GLY A 69 10.87 -17.92 -9.54
N GLY A 70 10.76 -17.80 -10.87
CA GLY A 70 9.74 -17.01 -11.53
C GLY A 70 10.31 -15.86 -12.35
N ASN A 71 9.42 -14.99 -12.82
CA ASN A 71 9.75 -13.86 -13.67
C ASN A 71 8.95 -12.61 -13.29
N PHE A 72 9.41 -11.46 -13.76
CA PHE A 72 8.66 -10.22 -13.67
C PHE A 72 8.82 -9.39 -14.93
N THR A 73 7.75 -8.70 -15.33
CA THR A 73 7.71 -7.88 -16.53
C THR A 73 6.97 -6.58 -16.24
N GLY A 74 7.58 -5.47 -16.60
CA GLY A 74 7.00 -4.14 -16.44
C GLY A 74 7.57 -3.16 -17.46
N PRO A 75 6.97 -1.96 -17.59
CA PRO A 75 7.40 -0.96 -18.56
C PRO A 75 8.82 -0.42 -18.33
N ARG A 76 9.36 -0.53 -17.11
CA ARG A 76 10.66 0.06 -16.72
C ARG A 76 11.69 -0.96 -16.23
N LEU A 77 11.23 -2.15 -15.87
CA LEU A 77 12.06 -3.24 -15.39
C LEU A 77 11.40 -4.57 -15.72
N SER A 78 12.22 -5.50 -16.16
CA SER A 78 11.85 -6.89 -16.43
C SER A 78 13.03 -7.76 -16.05
N GLY A 79 12.76 -9.04 -15.76
CA GLY A 79 13.79 -9.97 -15.36
C GLY A 79 13.25 -11.26 -14.74
N LYS A 80 14.10 -11.88 -13.94
CA LYS A 80 13.83 -13.13 -13.25
C LYS A 80 13.89 -12.99 -11.74
N ILE A 81 13.14 -13.86 -11.05
CA ILE A 81 13.27 -14.07 -9.61
C ILE A 81 14.34 -15.14 -9.42
N LEU A 82 15.27 -14.89 -8.51
CA LEU A 82 16.34 -15.85 -8.21
C LEU A 82 15.82 -16.93 -7.25
N ASP A 83 16.39 -18.13 -7.35
CA ASP A 83 16.13 -19.26 -6.45
C ASP A 83 16.79 -19.03 -5.09
N VAL A 84 16.25 -18.06 -4.34
CA VAL A 84 16.65 -17.71 -2.99
C VAL A 84 15.53 -16.95 -2.30
N GLY A 85 15.27 -17.34 -1.06
CA GLY A 85 14.29 -16.69 -0.21
C GLY A 85 13.11 -17.58 0.12
N ALA A 86 12.15 -17.01 0.84
CA ALA A 86 10.92 -17.67 1.22
C ALA A 86 9.86 -16.65 1.64
N ASP A 87 8.63 -17.13 1.76
CA ASP A 87 7.57 -16.51 2.55
C ASP A 87 7.47 -17.21 3.91
N TRP A 88 7.77 -16.45 4.97
CA TRP A 88 7.60 -16.86 6.36
C TRP A 88 6.25 -16.38 6.89
N GLY A 89 5.18 -16.49 6.13
CA GLY A 89 3.88 -15.96 6.53
C GLY A 89 3.28 -16.62 7.80
N LEU A 90 2.29 -15.95 8.36
CA LEU A 90 1.54 -16.40 9.54
C LEU A 90 0.05 -16.49 9.20
N ILE A 91 -0.60 -17.57 9.66
CA ILE A 91 -2.06 -17.63 9.73
C ILE A 91 -2.49 -17.26 11.15
N ASP A 92 -3.38 -16.28 11.26
CA ASP A 92 -4.07 -15.98 12.50
C ASP A 92 -5.09 -17.10 12.81
N PRO A 93 -4.96 -17.84 13.92
CA PRO A 93 -5.85 -18.96 14.24
C PRO A 93 -7.29 -18.53 14.57
N ARG A 94 -7.54 -17.24 14.85
CA ARG A 94 -8.89 -16.74 15.17
C ARG A 94 -9.68 -16.37 13.92
N THR A 95 -9.01 -15.79 12.93
CA THR A 95 -9.64 -15.27 11.71
C THR A 95 -9.36 -16.12 10.48
N ASN A 96 -8.38 -17.03 10.57
CA ASN A 96 -7.82 -17.79 9.45
C ASN A 96 -7.20 -16.91 8.35
N ILE A 97 -6.89 -15.64 8.66
CA ILE A 97 -6.23 -14.73 7.71
C ILE A 97 -4.75 -15.08 7.66
N PHE A 98 -4.27 -15.39 6.46
CA PHE A 98 -2.85 -15.49 6.16
C PHE A 98 -2.26 -14.11 5.89
N SER A 99 -1.09 -13.84 6.47
CA SER A 99 -0.27 -12.66 6.15
C SER A 99 1.11 -13.10 5.69
N ALA A 100 1.50 -12.67 4.49
CA ALA A 100 2.82 -12.95 3.93
C ALA A 100 3.91 -12.12 4.63
N ASP A 101 5.11 -12.68 4.71
CA ASP A 101 6.34 -12.00 5.13
C ASP A 101 7.53 -12.62 4.37
N THR A 102 7.91 -11.97 3.28
CA THR A 102 8.84 -12.53 2.31
C THR A 102 10.15 -11.75 2.23
N ARG A 103 11.20 -12.47 1.85
CA ARG A 103 12.51 -11.90 1.48
C ARG A 103 13.06 -12.72 0.34
N TYR A 104 13.36 -12.09 -0.79
CA TYR A 104 13.90 -12.75 -1.99
C TYR A 104 14.63 -11.75 -2.89
N ASN A 105 15.11 -12.21 -4.04
CA ASN A 105 15.92 -11.40 -4.94
C ASN A 105 15.39 -11.43 -6.38
N LEU A 106 15.43 -10.27 -7.01
CA LEU A 106 15.19 -10.07 -8.44
C LEU A 106 16.53 -9.85 -9.14
N ARG A 107 16.63 -10.34 -10.38
CA ARG A 107 17.68 -9.97 -11.32
C ARG A 107 17.06 -9.46 -12.60
N THR A 108 17.33 -8.21 -12.96
CA THR A 108 16.84 -7.61 -14.21
C THR A 108 17.52 -8.24 -15.42
N ASP A 109 16.89 -8.10 -16.59
CA ASP A 109 17.42 -8.62 -17.86
C ASP A 109 18.78 -8.01 -18.24
N ASP A 110 19.07 -6.79 -17.76
CA ASP A 110 20.35 -6.11 -17.93
C ASP A 110 21.31 -6.32 -16.74
N GLY A 111 21.01 -7.27 -15.85
CA GLY A 111 21.95 -7.81 -14.86
C GLY A 111 22.01 -7.09 -13.51
N ALA A 112 21.09 -6.16 -13.22
CA ALA A 112 21.01 -5.52 -11.91
C ALA A 112 20.34 -6.42 -10.87
N ASP A 113 20.92 -6.47 -9.67
CA ASP A 113 20.36 -7.17 -8.52
C ASP A 113 19.53 -6.25 -7.64
N ILE A 114 18.35 -6.72 -7.26
CA ILE A 114 17.43 -6.01 -6.39
C ILE A 114 16.95 -6.99 -5.31
N TYR A 115 17.28 -6.70 -4.05
CA TYR A 115 16.66 -7.36 -2.92
C TYR A 115 15.24 -6.81 -2.72
N ILE A 116 14.30 -7.68 -2.36
CA ILE A 116 12.92 -7.29 -2.11
C ILE A 116 12.38 -7.95 -0.83
N ARG A 117 11.63 -7.15 -0.07
CA ARG A 117 10.76 -7.62 1.02
C ARG A 117 9.33 -7.33 0.65
N THR A 118 8.45 -8.32 0.81
CA THR A 118 7.01 -8.12 0.66
C THR A 118 6.28 -8.59 1.91
N SER A 119 5.27 -7.85 2.35
CA SER A 119 4.50 -8.23 3.55
C SER A 119 3.08 -7.74 3.48
N GLY A 120 2.12 -8.55 3.90
CA GLY A 120 0.75 -8.08 4.08
C GLY A 120 -0.32 -9.17 4.15
N PRO A 121 -1.52 -8.83 4.63
CA PRO A 121 -2.59 -9.77 4.88
C PRO A 121 -3.39 -10.10 3.62
N LYS A 122 -4.06 -11.25 3.66
CA LYS A 122 -5.15 -11.58 2.76
C LYS A 122 -6.36 -10.67 3.05
N GLY A 123 -6.85 -10.01 2.02
CA GLY A 123 -8.06 -9.21 2.02
C GLY A 123 -9.35 -10.06 1.92
N PRO A 124 -10.52 -9.46 2.18
CA PRO A 124 -11.82 -10.14 2.08
C PRO A 124 -12.17 -10.60 0.66
N ASP A 125 -11.58 -9.97 -0.35
CA ASP A 125 -11.69 -10.30 -1.76
C ASP A 125 -10.86 -11.53 -2.18
N GLY A 126 -10.06 -12.06 -1.25
CA GLY A 126 -9.25 -13.25 -1.45
C GLY A 126 -7.84 -12.97 -1.98
N HIS A 127 -7.51 -11.71 -2.28
CA HIS A 127 -6.17 -11.30 -2.70
C HIS A 127 -5.29 -11.00 -1.47
N LEU A 128 -3.96 -11.05 -1.60
CA LEU A 128 -3.11 -10.43 -0.57
C LEU A 128 -2.75 -9.01 -0.99
N HIS A 129 -2.82 -8.09 -0.04
CA HIS A 129 -2.40 -6.70 -0.21
C HIS A 129 -1.02 -6.53 0.42
N LEU A 130 0.00 -6.42 -0.42
CA LEU A 130 1.39 -6.42 -0.03
C LEU A 130 1.95 -5.00 -0.01
N ARG A 131 2.77 -4.70 0.99
CA ARG A 131 3.79 -3.64 0.93
C ARG A 131 5.06 -4.22 0.34
N LEU A 132 5.69 -3.53 -0.59
CA LEU A 132 6.96 -3.92 -1.22
C LEU A 132 8.05 -2.90 -0.85
N ILE A 133 9.22 -3.41 -0.47
CA ILE A 133 10.42 -2.61 -0.17
C ILE A 133 11.57 -3.18 -0.98
N PHE A 134 12.34 -2.32 -1.64
CA PHE A 134 13.44 -2.69 -2.53
C PHE A 134 14.78 -2.16 -2.04
N GLU A 135 15.85 -2.90 -2.30
CA GLU A 135 17.22 -2.47 -2.06
C GLU A 135 18.10 -2.88 -3.26
N THR A 136 18.81 -1.92 -3.86
CA THR A 136 19.74 -2.16 -4.97
C THR A 136 20.89 -1.17 -4.98
N ALA A 137 22.07 -1.65 -5.38
CA ALA A 137 23.24 -0.82 -5.64
C ALA A 137 23.30 -0.30 -7.09
N SER A 138 22.42 -0.78 -7.98
CA SER A 138 22.46 -0.40 -9.40
C SER A 138 22.19 1.08 -9.59
N PRO A 139 23.11 1.85 -10.23
CA PRO A 139 22.86 3.26 -10.53
C PRO A 139 21.60 3.45 -11.38
N LYS A 140 21.34 2.54 -12.33
CA LYS A 140 20.16 2.63 -13.21
C LYS A 140 18.83 2.47 -12.46
N TYR A 141 18.80 1.63 -11.42
CA TYR A 141 17.60 1.29 -10.66
C TYR A 141 17.56 1.90 -9.25
N TYR A 142 18.51 2.78 -8.92
CA TYR A 142 18.66 3.35 -7.59
C TYR A 142 17.41 4.10 -7.08
N TRP A 143 16.59 4.61 -8.00
CA TRP A 143 15.29 5.20 -7.67
C TRP A 143 14.36 4.25 -6.89
N MET A 144 14.46 2.93 -7.12
CA MET A 144 13.63 1.92 -6.43
C MET A 144 13.86 1.88 -4.91
N ASN A 145 15.03 2.31 -4.45
CA ASN A 145 15.32 2.41 -3.02
C ASN A 145 14.43 3.45 -2.30
N ASN A 146 13.77 4.35 -3.05
CA ASN A 146 13.09 5.54 -2.52
C ASN A 146 11.64 5.68 -3.00
N ILE A 147 10.99 4.58 -3.40
CA ILE A 147 9.56 4.57 -3.75
C ILE A 147 8.74 3.87 -2.66
N LEU A 148 7.46 4.23 -2.56
CA LEU A 148 6.48 3.44 -1.84
C LEU A 148 5.76 2.54 -2.84
N ALA A 149 5.87 1.23 -2.65
CA ALA A 149 5.22 0.25 -3.51
C ALA A 149 4.23 -0.64 -2.76
N VAL A 150 3.14 -0.96 -3.45
CA VAL A 150 2.11 -1.91 -3.03
C VAL A 150 1.92 -2.97 -4.09
N GLY A 151 1.38 -4.12 -3.72
CA GLY A 151 1.09 -5.20 -4.65
C GLY A 151 -0.16 -5.96 -4.28
N VAL A 152 -0.78 -6.57 -5.30
CA VAL A 152 -1.97 -7.42 -5.16
C VAL A 152 -1.58 -8.79 -5.66
N LEU A 153 -1.60 -9.77 -4.75
CA LEU A 153 -1.28 -11.15 -5.05
C LEU A 153 -2.55 -11.95 -5.34
N THR A 154 -2.54 -12.68 -6.45
CA THR A 154 -3.58 -13.63 -6.84
C THR A 154 -2.99 -15.04 -6.90
N SER A 155 -3.58 -15.97 -6.16
CA SER A 155 -3.10 -17.36 -6.01
C SER A 155 -3.89 -18.39 -6.81
N ASN A 156 -4.96 -18.00 -7.52
CA ASN A 156 -5.80 -18.90 -8.32
C ASN A 156 -5.23 -19.14 -9.73
N ILE A 157 -3.99 -19.57 -9.82
CA ILE A 157 -3.32 -19.86 -11.10
C ILE A 157 -3.08 -21.37 -11.18
N PRO A 158 -3.29 -22.02 -12.34
CA PRO A 158 -3.03 -23.44 -12.49
C PRO A 158 -1.61 -23.79 -12.03
N THR A 159 -1.50 -24.71 -11.08
CA THR A 159 -0.25 -25.16 -10.49
C THR A 159 0.13 -26.53 -11.02
N THR A 160 1.41 -26.88 -10.93
CA THR A 160 1.82 -28.28 -10.97
C THR A 160 1.75 -28.85 -9.56
N LYS A 161 1.88 -30.17 -9.40
CA LYS A 161 1.70 -30.85 -8.10
C LYS A 161 2.62 -30.29 -7.00
N ASP A 162 3.82 -29.81 -7.38
CA ASP A 162 4.89 -29.46 -6.44
C ASP A 162 5.26 -27.96 -6.45
N ILE A 163 4.78 -27.19 -7.45
CA ILE A 163 5.07 -25.76 -7.59
C ILE A 163 3.78 -24.96 -7.66
N SER A 164 3.60 -24.05 -6.70
CA SER A 164 2.57 -23.01 -6.73
C SER A 164 3.06 -21.81 -7.53
N LEU A 165 2.24 -21.33 -8.46
CA LEU A 165 2.51 -20.12 -9.24
C LEU A 165 1.63 -18.97 -8.73
N LEU A 166 2.24 -17.90 -8.26
CA LEU A 166 1.55 -16.73 -7.70
C LEU A 166 1.73 -15.53 -8.63
N ARG A 167 0.67 -14.80 -8.93
CA ARG A 167 0.79 -13.53 -9.66
C ARG A 167 0.76 -12.37 -8.68
N ILE A 168 1.71 -11.46 -8.79
CA ILE A 168 1.73 -10.19 -8.05
C ILE A 168 1.73 -9.07 -9.08
N ASP A 169 0.67 -8.27 -9.10
CA ASP A 169 0.70 -6.98 -9.79
C ASP A 169 1.20 -5.93 -8.79
N ALA A 170 2.23 -5.16 -9.16
CA ALA A 170 2.87 -4.18 -8.31
C ALA A 170 2.64 -2.76 -8.83
N TRP A 171 2.50 -1.81 -7.92
CA TRP A 171 2.31 -0.39 -8.20
C TRP A 171 3.12 0.47 -7.23
N ASN A 172 3.50 1.66 -7.68
CA ASN A 172 4.06 2.72 -6.85
C ASN A 172 3.21 4.00 -6.97
N TYR A 173 3.46 5.01 -6.14
CA TYR A 173 2.72 6.28 -6.28
C TYR A 173 3.09 7.00 -7.58
N VAL A 174 2.12 7.62 -8.25
CA VAL A 174 2.35 8.37 -9.51
C VAL A 174 3.38 9.50 -9.33
N SER A 175 3.42 10.10 -8.13
CA SER A 175 4.36 11.16 -7.77
C SER A 175 5.75 10.65 -7.41
N ASP A 176 5.94 9.35 -7.24
CA ASP A 176 7.25 8.79 -6.92
C ASP A 176 8.17 8.83 -8.15
N TRP A 177 9.46 8.76 -7.87
CA TRP A 177 10.49 8.65 -8.89
C TRP A 177 10.25 7.44 -9.79
N ASN A 178 10.55 7.60 -11.07
CA ASN A 178 10.45 6.53 -12.06
C ASN A 178 11.75 6.27 -12.82
N THR A 179 12.80 7.02 -12.48
CA THR A 179 14.11 7.05 -13.11
C THR A 179 15.13 7.52 -12.07
N THR A 180 16.38 7.09 -12.21
CA THR A 180 17.46 7.64 -11.38
C THR A 180 17.87 9.02 -11.89
N HIS A 181 17.74 10.05 -11.05
CA HIS A 181 18.21 11.41 -11.34
C HIS A 181 19.11 12.02 -10.26
N PHE A 182 19.26 11.36 -9.12
CA PHE A 182 19.92 11.92 -7.93
C PHE A 182 21.24 11.22 -7.58
N VAL A 183 21.62 10.17 -8.31
CA VAL A 183 22.95 9.57 -8.16
C VAL A 183 23.92 10.44 -8.94
N ASN A 184 24.88 11.03 -8.25
CA ASN A 184 25.91 11.85 -8.88
C ASN A 184 26.74 10.95 -9.81
N SER A 185 27.06 11.40 -11.02
CA SER A 185 27.81 10.59 -12.00
C SER A 185 29.23 10.24 -11.56
N SER A 186 29.74 10.89 -10.51
CA SER A 186 31.04 10.62 -9.88
C SER A 186 31.01 9.58 -8.77
N THR A 187 29.82 9.17 -8.29
CA THR A 187 29.66 8.07 -7.33
C THR A 187 29.60 6.75 -8.08
N THR A 188 30.72 6.37 -8.71
CA THR A 188 30.95 4.97 -9.09
C THR A 188 31.26 4.18 -7.83
N ALA A 189 30.40 3.22 -7.49
CA ALA A 189 30.70 2.16 -6.54
C ALA A 189 31.75 1.20 -7.11
#